data_AF-A0A355BGE0-F1
#
_entry.id   AF-A0A355BGE0-F1
#
_cell.length_a   1.000
_cell.length_b   1.000
_cell.length_c   1.000
_cell.angle_alpha   90.00
_cell.angle_beta   90.00
_cell.angle_gamma   90.00
#
_symmetry.space_group_name_H-M   'P 1'
#
loop_
_entity.id
_entity.type
_entity.pdbx_description
1 polymer ?
#
loop_
_entity_poly.entity_id
_entity_poly.type
_entity_poly.pdbx_seq_one_letter_code
_entity_poly.pdbx_strand_id
1 'polypeptide(L)'
;MLPEKPGVYIYKDRKGQILYIGKAVSLRQRVRSYFQDSADHSSKVKALVQKIHDLEIIITNSEVDALILESNLIKQHQPWFNIRIKDDKHYPYLKLTMRETYPRLVIARRIQKDGAKYFGPYPNGLAMHEAVKLIRRIFTLRTCKQSLTGEKVGRPCL
;
A
#
# COMPACT_ATOMS: atom_id res chain seq x y z
N MET A 1 -0.44 -27.05 -8.79
CA MET A 1 -1.44 -26.34 -7.94
C MET A 1 -0.76 -25.20 -7.21
N LEU A 2 -1.42 -24.04 -7.06
CA LEU A 2 -0.87 -22.89 -6.32
C LEU A 2 -1.24 -22.94 -4.82
N PRO A 3 -0.40 -22.38 -3.93
CA PRO A 3 -0.66 -22.36 -2.49
C PRO A 3 -1.71 -21.32 -2.08
N GLU A 4 -2.49 -21.62 -1.04
CA GLU A 4 -3.36 -20.66 -0.34
C GLU A 4 -2.59 -19.98 0.80
N LYS A 5 -1.48 -19.33 0.43
CA LYS A 5 -0.62 -18.59 1.34
C LYS A 5 -0.41 -17.17 0.84
N PRO A 6 -0.08 -16.22 1.72
CA PRO A 6 0.34 -14.90 1.30
C PRO A 6 1.67 -14.96 0.56
N GLY A 7 1.88 -14.00 -0.34
CA GLY A 7 3.12 -13.92 -1.09
C GLY A 7 3.06 -12.93 -2.25
N VAL A 8 4.12 -12.95 -3.04
CA VAL A 8 4.28 -12.14 -4.26
C VAL A 8 4.24 -13.06 -5.48
N TYR A 9 3.55 -12.64 -6.54
CA TYR A 9 3.56 -13.28 -7.84
C TYR A 9 4.21 -12.36 -8.87
N ILE A 10 4.97 -12.96 -9.78
CA ILE A 10 5.76 -12.27 -10.81
C ILE A 10 5.40 -12.89 -12.15
N TYR A 11 4.78 -12.10 -13.02
CA TYR A 11 4.49 -12.52 -14.40
C TYR A 11 5.60 -12.11 -15.33
N LYS A 12 6.02 -13.03 -16.20
CA LYS A 12 7.08 -12.81 -17.19
C LYS A 12 6.60 -13.14 -18.60
N ASP A 13 7.27 -12.55 -19.58
CA ASP A 13 7.06 -12.88 -20.99
C ASP A 13 7.91 -14.08 -21.45
N ARG A 14 7.80 -14.44 -22.74
CA ARG A 14 8.57 -15.54 -23.36
C ARG A 14 10.09 -15.38 -23.28
N LYS A 15 10.58 -14.15 -23.11
CA LYS A 15 12.00 -13.82 -22.99
C LYS A 15 12.47 -13.75 -21.52
N GLY A 16 11.58 -14.05 -20.57
CA GLY A 16 11.85 -13.94 -19.14
C GLY A 16 11.79 -12.52 -18.59
N GLN A 17 11.35 -11.52 -19.37
CA GLN A 17 11.22 -10.15 -18.90
C GLN A 17 10.03 -10.03 -17.95
N ILE A 18 10.26 -9.40 -16.78
CA ILE A 18 9.22 -9.16 -15.78
C ILE A 18 8.20 -8.15 -16.33
N LEU A 19 6.98 -8.62 -16.52
CA LEU A 19 5.85 -7.81 -17.00
C LEU A 19 5.15 -7.11 -15.85
N TYR A 20 4.87 -7.86 -14.78
CA TYR A 20 4.06 -7.41 -13.65
C TYR A 20 4.45 -8.14 -12.36
N ILE A 21 4.40 -7.43 -11.24
CA ILE A 21 4.63 -7.94 -9.89
C ILE A 21 3.43 -7.53 -9.04
N GLY A 22 2.87 -8.46 -8.27
CA GLY A 22 1.79 -8.13 -7.34
C GLY A 22 1.82 -9.01 -6.09
N LYS A 23 1.20 -8.54 -5.01
CA LYS A 23 1.00 -9.33 -3.79
C LYS A 23 -0.37 -10.00 -3.73
N ALA A 24 -0.46 -11.06 -2.94
CA ALA A 24 -1.70 -11.75 -2.63
C ALA A 24 -1.77 -12.15 -1.16
N VAL A 25 -2.97 -12.13 -0.59
CA VAL A 25 -3.27 -12.85 0.68
C VAL A 25 -3.38 -14.36 0.43
N SER A 26 -3.91 -14.74 -0.74
CA SER A 26 -3.94 -16.11 -1.25
C SER A 26 -3.46 -16.12 -2.69
N LEU A 27 -2.25 -16.63 -2.92
CA LEU A 27 -1.65 -16.75 -4.26
C LEU A 27 -2.55 -17.53 -5.22
N ARG A 28 -3.15 -18.64 -4.76
CA ARG A 28 -4.10 -19.44 -5.55
C ARG A 28 -5.28 -18.61 -6.06
N GLN A 29 -5.99 -17.93 -5.15
CA GLN A 29 -7.18 -17.15 -5.53
C GLN A 29 -6.80 -15.98 -6.44
N ARG A 30 -5.71 -15.28 -6.10
CA ARG A 30 -5.29 -14.09 -6.85
C ARG A 30 -4.84 -14.42 -8.26
N VAL A 31 -3.99 -15.42 -8.44
CA VAL A 31 -3.54 -15.83 -9.78
C VAL A 31 -4.72 -16.34 -10.61
N ARG A 32 -5.58 -17.19 -10.03
CA ARG A 32 -6.76 -17.72 -10.72
C ARG A 32 -7.66 -16.60 -11.25
N SER A 33 -7.81 -15.49 -10.52
CA SER A 33 -8.67 -14.37 -10.93
C SER A 33 -8.27 -13.70 -12.25
N TYR A 34 -7.02 -13.83 -12.71
CA TYR A 34 -6.58 -13.27 -14.01
C TYR A 34 -6.98 -14.11 -15.22
N PHE A 35 -7.33 -15.37 -15.00
CA PHE A 35 -7.59 -16.36 -16.06
C PHE A 35 -9.05 -16.86 -16.03
N GLN A 36 -9.92 -16.20 -15.28
CA GLN A 36 -11.35 -16.49 -15.27
C GLN A 36 -12.05 -15.67 -16.35
N ASP A 37 -12.69 -16.34 -17.31
CA ASP A 37 -13.39 -15.71 -18.44
C ASP A 37 -14.56 -14.81 -18.01
N SER A 38 -15.11 -15.04 -16.81
CA SER A 38 -16.20 -14.24 -16.23
C SER A 38 -15.76 -12.95 -15.56
N ALA A 39 -14.45 -12.68 -15.45
CA ALA A 39 -13.96 -11.48 -14.82
C ALA A 39 -13.98 -10.31 -15.80
N ASP A 40 -14.71 -9.24 -15.47
CA ASP A 40 -14.73 -7.99 -16.24
C ASP A 40 -13.38 -7.26 -16.11
N HIS A 41 -12.39 -7.77 -16.84
CA HIS A 41 -11.03 -7.25 -16.83
C HIS A 41 -10.92 -6.01 -17.69
N SER A 42 -10.30 -4.96 -17.14
CA SER A 42 -9.88 -3.80 -17.92
C SER A 42 -9.01 -4.22 -19.11
N SER A 43 -9.03 -3.43 -20.19
CA SER A 43 -8.24 -3.66 -21.40
C SER A 43 -6.74 -3.84 -21.11
N LYS A 44 -6.21 -3.14 -20.11
CA LYS A 44 -4.81 -3.27 -19.66
C LYS A 44 -4.52 -4.64 -19.04
N VAL A 45 -5.45 -5.17 -18.25
CA VAL A 45 -5.31 -6.51 -17.64
C VAL A 45 -5.41 -7.59 -18.71
N LYS A 46 -6.34 -7.46 -19.67
CA LYS A 46 -6.43 -8.37 -20.83
C LYS A 46 -5.12 -8.39 -21.64
N ALA A 47 -4.54 -7.21 -21.90
CA ALA A 47 -3.26 -7.08 -22.60
C ALA A 47 -2.08 -7.67 -21.80
N LEU A 48 -2.10 -7.58 -20.48
CA LEU A 48 -1.13 -8.26 -19.61
C LEU A 48 -1.25 -9.77 -19.79
N VAL A 49 -2.45 -10.33 -19.59
CA VAL A 49 -2.71 -11.77 -19.62
C VAL A 49 -2.27 -12.40 -20.95
N GLN A 50 -2.52 -11.73 -22.07
CA GLN A 50 -2.07 -12.19 -23.40
C GLN A 50 -0.55 -12.29 -23.56
N LYS A 51 0.23 -11.57 -22.74
CA LYS A 51 1.70 -11.57 -22.79
C LYS A 51 2.34 -12.49 -21.75
N ILE A 52 1.59 -12.96 -20.76
CA ILE A 52 2.11 -13.86 -19.72
C ILE A 52 2.53 -15.17 -20.38
N HIS A 53 3.76 -15.59 -20.10
CA HIS A 53 4.27 -16.90 -20.49
C HIS A 53 4.77 -17.71 -19.29
N ASP A 54 5.22 -17.02 -18.23
CA ASP A 54 5.75 -17.64 -17.04
C ASP A 54 5.25 -16.94 -15.77
N LEU A 55 5.15 -17.70 -14.69
CA LEU A 55 4.71 -17.29 -13.37
C LEU A 55 5.71 -17.78 -12.32
N GLU A 56 6.32 -16.83 -11.61
CA GLU A 56 7.11 -17.09 -10.42
C GLU A 56 6.34 -16.63 -9.17
N ILE A 57 6.50 -17.36 -8.06
CA ILE A 57 5.88 -17.02 -6.79
C ILE A 57 6.91 -17.04 -5.66
N ILE A 58 6.77 -16.10 -4.73
CA ILE A 58 7.55 -16.06 -3.49
C ILE A 58 6.55 -16.06 -2.33
N ILE A 59 6.54 -17.16 -1.57
CA ILE A 59 5.65 -17.33 -0.41
C ILE A 59 6.23 -16.52 0.76
N THR A 60 5.37 -15.83 1.50
CA THR A 60 5.76 -15.09 2.71
C THR A 60 5.04 -15.62 3.94
N ASN A 61 5.52 -15.23 5.13
CA ASN A 61 4.92 -15.63 6.40
C ASN A 61 3.70 -14.78 6.78
N SER A 62 3.61 -13.56 6.24
CA SER A 62 2.50 -12.65 6.48
C SER A 62 2.15 -11.81 5.24
N GLU A 63 0.98 -11.18 5.27
CA GLU A 63 0.59 -10.18 4.25
C GLU A 63 1.49 -8.94 4.28
N VAL A 64 1.99 -8.56 5.48
CA VAL A 64 2.90 -7.43 5.65
C VAL A 64 4.21 -7.70 4.92
N ASP A 65 4.77 -8.90 5.08
CA ASP A 65 5.99 -9.31 4.37
C ASP A 65 5.78 -9.32 2.85
N ALA A 66 4.63 -9.81 2.38
CA ALA A 66 4.29 -9.79 0.95
C ALA A 66 4.23 -8.36 0.40
N LEU A 67 3.68 -7.43 1.19
CA LEU A 67 3.61 -6.01 0.83
C LEU A 67 5.01 -5.37 0.74
N ILE A 68 5.86 -5.61 1.73
CA ILE A 68 7.21 -5.07 1.76
C ILE A 68 8.02 -5.62 0.58
N LEU A 69 7.96 -6.94 0.37
CA LEU A 69 8.66 -7.61 -0.71
C LEU A 69 8.20 -7.13 -2.09
N GLU A 70 6.89 -7.06 -2.33
CA GLU A 70 6.32 -6.51 -3.56
C GLU A 70 6.83 -5.09 -3.82
N SER A 71 6.77 -4.21 -2.81
CA SER A 71 7.22 -2.83 -2.94
C SER A 71 8.69 -2.75 -3.35
N ASN A 72 9.54 -3.58 -2.75
CA ASN A 72 10.96 -3.62 -3.06
C ASN A 72 11.22 -4.13 -4.48
N LEU A 73 10.54 -5.21 -4.88
CA LEU A 73 10.68 -5.77 -6.23
C LEU A 73 10.16 -4.83 -7.32
N ILE A 74 9.03 -4.15 -7.10
CA ILE A 74 8.53 -3.13 -8.04
C ILE A 74 9.53 -1.97 -8.15
N LYS A 75 10.09 -1.50 -7.03
CA LYS A 75 11.08 -0.42 -7.04
C LYS A 75 12.34 -0.82 -7.80
N GLN A 76 12.81 -2.05 -7.60
CA GLN A 76 14.02 -2.59 -8.22
C GLN A 76 13.85 -2.84 -9.73
N HIS A 77 12.73 -3.43 -10.14
CA HIS A 77 12.55 -3.89 -11.52
C HIS A 77 11.72 -2.96 -12.40
N GLN A 78 10.96 -2.02 -11.81
CA GLN A 78 10.08 -1.08 -12.51
C GLN A 78 9.27 -1.71 -13.66
N PRO A 79 8.49 -2.78 -13.42
CA PRO A 79 7.83 -3.51 -14.50
C PRO A 79 6.85 -2.63 -15.28
N TRP A 80 6.82 -2.81 -16.60
CA TRP A 80 6.03 -1.96 -17.51
C TRP A 80 4.55 -1.92 -17.15
N PHE A 81 3.95 -3.06 -16.79
CA PHE A 81 2.53 -3.10 -16.43
C PHE A 81 2.26 -2.54 -15.04
N ASN A 82 3.19 -2.60 -14.07
CA ASN A 82 2.99 -1.95 -12.77
C ASN A 82 2.88 -0.42 -12.88
N ILE A 83 3.62 0.19 -13.81
CA ILE A 83 3.56 1.64 -14.05
C ILE A 83 2.23 2.03 -14.69
N ARG A 84 1.73 1.21 -15.62
CA ARG A 84 0.53 1.50 -16.44
C ARG A 84 -0.78 1.04 -15.80
N ILE A 85 -0.73 -0.01 -14.98
CA ILE A 85 -1.80 -0.51 -14.13
C ILE A 85 -1.58 0.11 -12.75
N LYS A 86 -1.99 1.37 -12.60
CA LYS A 86 -2.10 1.98 -11.27
C LYS A 86 -3.30 1.36 -10.58
N ASP A 87 -3.07 0.35 -9.74
CA ASP A 87 -4.03 -0.03 -8.72
C ASP A 87 -3.90 1.01 -7.60
N ASP A 88 -4.98 1.76 -7.32
CA ASP A 88 -4.92 2.94 -6.43
C ASP A 88 -4.91 2.57 -4.94
N LYS A 89 -4.56 1.32 -4.62
CA LYS A 89 -4.51 0.75 -3.26
C LYS A 89 -3.21 1.13 -2.56
N HIS A 90 -3.02 2.42 -2.38
CA HIS A 90 -1.96 2.94 -1.52
C HIS A 90 -2.35 2.66 -0.07
N TYR A 91 -1.60 1.78 0.59
CA TYR A 91 -1.74 1.58 2.02
C TYR A 91 -1.48 2.89 2.77
N PRO A 92 -2.29 3.21 3.79
CA PRO A 92 -2.10 4.40 4.57
C PRO A 92 -0.77 4.35 5.32
N TYR A 93 -0.15 5.52 5.43
CA TYR A 93 1.00 5.80 6.28
C TYR A 93 0.53 6.69 7.44
N LEU A 94 1.21 6.58 8.57
CA LEU A 94 1.10 7.57 9.64
C LEU A 94 2.17 8.63 9.46
N LYS A 95 1.75 9.88 9.32
CA LYS A 95 2.61 11.05 9.20
C LYS A 95 2.60 11.81 10.52
N LEU A 96 3.77 12.09 11.05
CA LEU A 96 3.99 12.99 12.19
C LEU A 96 4.59 14.29 11.68
N THR A 97 3.87 15.41 11.82
CA THR A 97 4.38 16.73 11.43
C THR A 97 5.52 17.15 12.37
N MET A 98 6.66 17.53 11.79
CA MET A 98 7.87 17.91 12.56
C MET A 98 8.17 19.41 12.53
N ARG A 99 7.53 20.15 11.61
CA ARG A 99 7.76 21.60 11.40
C ARG A 99 6.75 22.49 12.12
N GLU A 100 5.75 21.90 12.75
CA GLU A 100 4.74 22.61 13.52
C GLU A 100 5.16 22.63 14.99
N THR A 101 4.94 23.75 15.69
CA THR A 101 5.20 23.88 17.14
C THR A 101 4.50 22.78 17.94
N TYR A 102 3.33 22.35 17.48
CA TYR A 102 2.56 21.25 18.04
C TYR A 102 2.39 20.14 16.99
N PRO A 103 3.18 19.05 17.07
CA PRO A 103 3.09 17.92 16.14
C PRO A 103 1.70 17.31 16.06
N ARG A 104 1.32 16.89 14.86
CA ARG A 104 0.05 16.22 14.56
C ARG A 104 0.32 14.86 13.95
N LEU A 105 -0.40 13.86 14.44
CA LEU A 105 -0.43 12.52 13.87
C LEU A 105 -1.60 12.42 12.88
N VAL A 106 -1.26 12.33 11.59
CA VAL A 106 -2.23 12.33 10.48
C VAL A 106 -2.01 11.13 9.57
N ILE A 107 -3.08 10.70 8.92
CA ILE A 107 -3.02 9.58 7.97
C ILE A 107 -2.69 10.16 6.60
N ALA A 108 -1.67 9.64 5.95
CA ALA A 108 -1.21 10.05 4.63
C ALA A 108 -1.30 8.88 3.64
N ARG A 109 -1.76 9.13 2.42
CA ARG A 109 -1.75 8.13 1.34
C ARG A 109 -0.47 8.19 0.48
N ARG A 110 0.35 9.22 0.68
CA ARG A 110 1.60 9.46 -0.05
C ARG A 110 2.66 10.03 0.87
N ILE A 111 3.90 9.57 0.70
CA ILE A 111 5.08 10.16 1.33
C ILE A 111 5.46 11.42 0.55
N GLN A 112 5.71 12.52 1.25
CA GLN A 112 6.16 13.79 0.68
C GLN A 112 7.52 14.17 1.28
N LYS A 113 8.32 14.95 0.54
CA LYS A 113 9.60 15.50 1.03
C LYS A 113 9.36 16.81 1.81
N ASP A 114 8.48 16.77 2.80
CA ASP A 114 8.04 17.94 3.57
C ASP A 114 8.71 18.05 4.96
N GLY A 115 9.66 17.16 5.25
CA GLY A 115 10.36 17.08 6.53
C GLY A 115 9.55 16.41 7.65
N ALA A 116 8.38 15.84 7.36
CA ALA A 116 7.63 15.02 8.32
C ALA A 116 8.22 13.62 8.45
N LYS A 117 7.95 12.96 9.58
CA LYS A 117 8.26 11.53 9.75
C LYS A 117 7.08 10.69 9.27
N TYR A 118 7.36 9.64 8.51
CA TYR A 118 6.36 8.71 7.98
C TYR A 118 6.61 7.31 8.52
N PHE A 119 5.55 6.65 8.99
CA PHE A 119 5.55 5.28 9.50
C PHE A 119 4.55 4.44 8.70
N GLY A 120 4.87 3.17 8.48
CA GLY A 120 4.08 2.26 7.63
C GLY A 120 4.85 1.83 6.38
N PRO A 121 4.16 1.32 5.33
CA PRO A 121 2.70 1.28 5.14
C PRO A 121 1.96 0.36 6.13
N TYR A 122 0.70 0.70 6.46
CA TYR A 122 -0.15 -0.13 7.32
C TYR A 122 -1.20 -0.89 6.51
N PRO A 123 -1.04 -2.21 6.29
CA PRO A 123 -2.00 -3.01 5.55
C PRO A 123 -3.37 -3.12 6.24
N ASN A 124 -3.39 -3.18 7.57
CA ASN A 124 -4.63 -3.16 8.35
C ASN A 124 -4.98 -1.71 8.76
N GLY A 125 -5.87 -1.07 7.99
CA GLY A 125 -6.33 0.29 8.26
C GLY A 125 -7.13 0.43 9.56
N LEU A 126 -7.84 -0.62 9.99
CA LEU A 126 -8.62 -0.62 11.23
C LEU A 126 -7.69 -0.58 12.44
N ALA A 127 -6.73 -1.50 12.51
CA ALA A 127 -5.74 -1.56 13.59
C ALA A 127 -4.91 -0.27 13.65
N MET A 128 -4.57 0.31 12.49
CA MET A 128 -3.91 1.61 12.43
C MET A 128 -4.77 2.73 13.05
N HIS A 129 -6.07 2.79 12.73
CA HIS A 129 -6.97 3.78 13.32
C HIS A 129 -7.10 3.65 14.84
N GLU A 130 -7.19 2.42 15.35
CA GLU A 130 -7.23 2.14 16.79
C GLU A 130 -5.95 2.60 17.49
N ALA A 131 -4.78 2.28 16.91
CA ALA A 131 -3.49 2.74 17.43
C ALA A 131 -3.40 4.28 17.45
N VAL A 132 -3.83 4.96 16.38
CA VAL A 132 -3.86 6.43 16.34
C VAL A 132 -4.78 7.01 17.40
N LYS A 133 -5.96 6.42 17.62
CA LYS A 133 -6.92 6.86 18.64
C LYS A 133 -6.31 6.74 20.03
N LEU A 134 -5.60 5.64 20.31
CA LEU A 134 -4.91 5.43 21.57
C LEU A 134 -3.77 6.43 21.78
N ILE A 135 -2.90 6.61 20.77
CA ILE A 135 -1.78 7.56 20.82
C ILE A 135 -2.28 8.99 21.07
N ARG A 136 -3.35 9.41 20.38
CA ARG A 136 -3.96 10.73 20.60
C ARG A 136 -4.47 10.90 22.03
N ARG A 137 -5.06 9.86 22.62
CA ARG A 137 -5.54 9.89 24.01
C ARG A 137 -4.41 9.95 25.03
N ILE A 138 -3.35 9.17 24.84
CA ILE A 138 -2.22 9.10 25.79
C ILE A 138 -1.36 10.35 25.74
N PHE A 139 -0.98 10.79 24.55
CA PHE A 139 -0.05 11.91 24.36
C PHE A 139 -0.77 13.24 24.12
N THR A 140 -2.10 13.27 24.22
CA THR A 140 -2.94 14.46 23.99
C THR A 140 -2.60 15.18 22.68
N LEU A 141 -2.35 14.39 21.62
CA LEU A 141 -1.96 14.95 20.33
C LEU A 141 -3.13 15.68 19.68
N ARG A 142 -2.83 16.90 19.25
CA ARG A 142 -3.76 17.76 18.54
C ARG A 142 -4.32 17.12 17.28
N THR A 143 -5.64 17.28 17.08
CA THR A 143 -6.35 16.78 15.88
C THR A 143 -6.66 17.87 14.85
N CYS A 144 -6.78 19.14 15.28
CA CYS A 144 -7.23 20.25 14.43
C CYS A 144 -6.09 20.87 13.58
N LYS A 145 -6.46 21.69 12.57
CA LYS A 145 -5.53 22.41 11.67
C LYS A 145 -5.34 23.91 11.98
N GLN A 146 -6.14 24.51 12.87
CA GLN A 146 -6.15 25.96 13.20
C GLN A 146 -4.82 26.54 13.72
N SER A 147 -4.51 27.81 13.46
CA SER A 147 -3.37 28.43 14.14
C SER A 147 -3.67 28.60 15.63
N LEU A 148 -2.74 28.24 16.52
CA LEU A 148 -2.88 28.45 17.96
C LEU A 148 -2.29 29.80 18.42
N THR A 149 -1.82 30.63 17.49
CA THR A 149 -1.10 31.88 17.75
C THR A 149 -1.95 33.15 17.73
N GLY A 150 -3.28 33.06 17.87
CA GLY A 150 -4.12 34.26 17.91
C GLY A 150 -5.59 33.97 18.13
N GLU A 151 -6.19 34.77 19.01
CA GLU A 151 -7.60 34.89 19.41
C GLU A 151 -8.64 34.29 18.45
N LYS A 152 -9.02 33.04 18.73
CA LYS A 152 -10.40 32.50 18.69
C LYS A 152 -10.35 31.02 19.03
N VAL A 153 -10.52 30.71 20.31
CA VAL A 153 -10.65 29.33 20.78
C VAL A 153 -12.06 28.86 20.44
N GLY A 154 -12.21 28.22 19.27
CA GLY A 154 -13.35 27.35 18.98
C GLY A 154 -13.29 26.07 19.83
N ARG A 155 -14.08 25.04 19.46
CA ARG A 155 -14.10 23.75 20.18
C ARG A 155 -12.68 23.23 20.49
N PRO A 156 -12.43 22.72 21.71
CA PRO A 156 -11.13 22.16 22.08
C PRO A 156 -10.62 21.14 21.07
N CYS A 157 -9.35 21.25 20.67
CA CYS A 157 -8.71 20.39 19.67
C CYS A 157 -8.16 19.07 20.26
N LEU A 158 -8.93 18.43 21.13
CA LEU A 158 -8.60 17.18 21.80
C LEU A 158 -9.40 16.03 21.19
#